data_AF-A0A699WV40-F1
#
_entry.id   AF-A0A699WV40-F1
#
_cell.length_a   1.000
_cell.length_b   1.000
_cell.length_c   1.000
_cell.angle_alpha   90.00
_cell.angle_beta   90.00
_cell.angle_gamma   90.00
#
_symmetry.space_group_name_H-M   'P 1'
#
loop_
_entity.id
_entity.type
_entity.pdbx_description
1 polymer ?
#
loop_
_entity_poly.entity_id
_entity_poly.type
_entity_poly.pdbx_seq_one_letter_code
_entity_poly.pdbx_strand_id
1 'polypeptide(L)' 'MIPESGDTNREVPVNETFHVQTDDELSEKELKQIEADDQAIQTILFGLPEDIYATVDSCETTQEIWLRVQQMMKGSY' A
#
# COMPACT_ATOMS: atom_id res chain seq x y z
N MET A 1 -5.64 62.81 -26.39
CA MET A 1 -4.75 61.72 -25.93
C MET A 1 -4.77 61.74 -24.42
N ILE A 2 -5.28 60.67 -23.81
CA ILE A 2 -5.56 60.54 -22.37
C ILE A 2 -4.31 59.97 -21.68
N PRO A 3 -3.95 60.42 -20.46
CA PRO A 3 -2.80 59.88 -19.74
C PRO A 3 -3.13 58.51 -19.14
N GLU A 4 -2.24 57.53 -19.26
CA GLU A 4 -2.36 56.29 -18.50
C GLU A 4 -1.99 56.54 -17.04
N SER A 5 -2.92 56.14 -16.18
CA SER A 5 -2.90 56.27 -14.74
C SER A 5 -2.67 54.91 -14.10
N GLY A 6 -1.89 54.90 -13.03
CA GLY A 6 -2.21 54.04 -11.88
C GLY A 6 -1.33 52.81 -11.76
N ASP A 7 -0.30 52.98 -10.93
CA ASP A 7 0.27 51.94 -10.09
C ASP A 7 -0.79 50.95 -9.61
N THR A 8 -0.62 49.68 -9.96
CA THR A 8 -1.27 48.56 -9.26
C THR A 8 -0.24 47.44 -9.19
N ASN A 9 0.82 47.67 -8.41
CA ASN A 9 1.54 46.59 -7.75
C ASN A 9 0.59 45.91 -6.76
N ARG A 10 -0.34 45.09 -7.27
CA ARG A 10 -1.09 44.15 -6.46
C ARG A 10 -0.28 42.87 -6.40
N GLU A 11 0.82 42.91 -5.66
CA GLU A 11 1.40 41.71 -5.09
C GLU A 11 0.33 41.14 -4.16
N VAL A 12 -0.45 40.20 -4.65
CA VAL A 12 -1.18 39.29 -3.77
C VAL A 12 -0.07 38.45 -3.14
N PRO A 13 0.17 38.53 -1.82
CA PRO A 13 0.94 37.47 -1.19
C PRO A 13 0.05 36.24 -1.30
N VAL A 14 0.23 35.48 -2.38
CA VAL A 14 -0.10 34.08 -2.38
C VAL A 14 0.80 33.55 -1.27
N ASN A 15 0.20 33.33 -0.11
CA ASN A 15 0.76 32.45 0.90
C ASN A 15 0.83 31.07 0.25
N GLU A 16 1.87 30.89 -0.55
CA GLU A 16 2.35 29.62 -1.04
C GLU A 16 2.85 28.86 0.19
N THR A 17 1.91 28.43 1.02
CA THR A 17 2.10 27.30 1.91
C THR A 17 2.21 26.09 1.00
N PHE A 18 3.39 25.93 0.41
CA PHE A 18 3.83 24.67 -0.15
C PHE A 18 3.88 23.68 1.00
N HIS A 19 2.75 23.09 1.33
CA HIS A 19 2.76 21.76 1.93
C HIS A 19 3.14 20.81 0.82
N VAL A 20 4.45 20.66 0.60
CA VAL A 20 4.97 19.43 0.00
C VAL A 20 4.79 18.36 1.07
N GLN A 21 3.57 17.83 1.19
CA GLN A 21 3.34 16.61 1.96
C GLN A 21 3.96 15.48 1.15
N THR A 22 5.20 15.15 1.49
CA THR A 22 5.85 13.95 0.99
C THR A 22 6.44 13.21 2.19
N ASP A 23 5.51 12.78 3.03
CA ASP A 23 5.55 11.75 4.08
C ASP A 23 4.15 11.88 4.71
N ASP A 24 3.15 11.13 4.22
CA ASP A 24 1.83 11.15 4.86
C ASP A 24 2.01 10.53 6.26
N GLU A 25 2.07 11.38 7.29
CA GLU A 25 2.14 10.94 8.69
C GLU A 25 0.96 10.02 8.95
N LEU A 26 1.24 8.71 9.07
CA LEU A 26 0.21 7.70 9.30
C LEU A 26 -0.56 8.06 10.57
N SER A 27 -1.88 8.13 10.45
CA SER A 27 -2.73 8.38 11.61
C SER A 27 -2.60 7.23 12.62
N GLU A 28 -2.77 7.50 13.93
CA GLU A 28 -2.73 6.47 14.97
C GLU A 28 -3.67 5.28 14.69
N LYS A 29 -4.79 5.52 13.98
CA LYS A 29 -5.72 4.49 13.55
C LYS A 29 -5.13 3.57 12.47
N GLU A 30 -4.33 4.12 11.55
CA GLU A 30 -3.68 3.39 10.46
C GLU A 30 -2.51 2.58 11.01
N LEU A 31 -1.75 3.15 11.94
CA LEU A 31 -0.70 2.42 12.67
C LEU A 31 -1.27 1.20 13.42
N LYS A 32 -2.40 1.38 14.13
CA LYS A 32 -3.09 0.26 14.81
C LYS A 32 -3.60 -0.79 13.83
N GLN A 33 -4.05 -0.37 12.64
CA GLN A 33 -4.49 -1.30 11.61
C GLN A 33 -3.32 -2.11 11.05
N ILE A 34 -2.19 -1.46 10.77
CA ILE A 34 -0.98 -2.14 10.29
C ILE A 34 -0.47 -3.14 11.33
N GLU A 35 -0.45 -2.78 12.62
CA GLU A 35 -0.05 -3.72 13.68
C GLU A 35 -0.99 -4.93 13.78
N ALA A 36 -2.30 -4.71 13.66
CA ALA A 36 -3.29 -5.79 13.66
C ALA A 36 -3.17 -6.68 12.41
N ASP A 37 -2.94 -6.08 11.24
CA ASP A 37 -2.75 -6.78 9.98
C ASP A 37 -1.46 -7.62 10.01
N ASP A 38 -0.36 -7.06 10.52
CA ASP A 38 0.91 -7.77 10.70
C ASP A 38 0.75 -8.97 11.64
N GLN A 39 0.03 -8.80 12.75
CA GLN A 39 -0.26 -9.90 13.67
C GLN A 39 -1.13 -10.98 13.03
N ALA A 40 -2.15 -10.58 12.25
CA ALA A 40 -3.02 -11.51 11.53
C ALA A 40 -2.23 -12.28 10.46
N ILE A 41 -1.39 -11.59 9.69
CA ILE A 41 -0.52 -12.19 8.68
C ILE A 41 0.44 -13.19 9.33
N GLN A 42 1.12 -12.82 10.41
CA GLN A 42 2.00 -13.74 11.13
C GLN A 42 1.23 -14.97 11.63
N THR A 43 0.05 -14.77 12.21
CA THR A 43 -0.76 -15.88 12.73
C THR A 43 -1.18 -16.85 11.62
N ILE A 44 -1.59 -16.32 10.46
CA ILE A 44 -1.92 -17.13 9.28
C ILE A 44 -0.66 -17.84 8.77
N LEU A 45 0.45 -17.12 8.63
CA LEU A 45 1.72 -17.65 8.12
C LEU A 45 2.23 -18.81 8.98
N PHE A 46 2.16 -18.66 10.32
CA PHE A 46 2.59 -19.66 11.30
C PHE A 46 1.60 -20.84 11.43
N GLY A 47 0.32 -20.62 11.13
CA GLY A 47 -0.70 -21.65 11.10
C GLY A 47 -0.68 -22.51 9.83
N LEU A 48 0.00 -22.05 8.77
CA LEU A 48 0.21 -22.82 7.56
C LEU A 48 1.38 -23.80 7.74
N PRO A 49 1.17 -25.10 7.52
CA PRO A 49 2.26 -26.06 7.63
C PRO A 49 3.32 -25.85 6.54
N GLU A 50 4.57 -26.19 6.88
CA GLU A 50 5.77 -25.92 6.08
C GLU A 50 5.73 -26.59 4.68
N ASP A 51 4.98 -27.68 4.55
CA ASP A 51 4.78 -28.40 3.29
C ASP A 51 4.01 -27.57 2.25
N ILE A 52 3.16 -26.64 2.69
CA ILE A 52 2.47 -25.70 1.79
C ILE A 52 3.49 -24.74 1.17
N TYR A 53 4.43 -24.20 1.96
CA TYR A 53 5.49 -23.33 1.45
C TYR A 53 6.40 -24.08 0.50
N ALA A 54 6.90 -25.26 0.89
CA ALA A 54 7.79 -26.05 0.03
C ALA A 54 7.10 -26.42 -1.30
N THR A 55 5.80 -26.70 -1.25
CA THR A 55 5.02 -27.02 -2.45
C THR A 55 4.85 -25.80 -3.36
N VAL A 56 4.52 -24.63 -2.81
CA VAL A 56 4.35 -23.40 -3.59
C VAL A 56 5.70 -22.87 -4.11
N ASP A 57 6.76 -22.94 -3.30
CA ASP A 57 8.13 -22.54 -3.66
C ASP A 57 8.71 -23.39 -4.81
N SER A 58 8.31 -24.66 -4.88
CA SER A 58 8.70 -25.54 -5.99
C SER A 58 8.01 -25.25 -7.34
N CYS A 59 7.03 -24.33 -7.37
CA CYS A 59 6.32 -23.97 -8.59
C CYS A 59 7.03 -22.83 -9.33
N GLU A 60 7.33 -23.03 -10.62
CA GLU A 60 8.01 -22.01 -11.42
C GLU A 60 7.03 -20.99 -12.03
N THR A 61 5.76 -21.38 -12.20
CA THR A 61 4.74 -20.54 -12.83
C THR A 61 3.53 -20.29 -11.94
N THR A 62 2.87 -19.15 -12.15
CA THR A 62 1.61 -18.82 -11.48
C THR A 62 0.50 -19.84 -11.76
N GLN A 63 0.54 -20.52 -12.92
CA GLN A 63 -0.42 -21.56 -13.28
C GLN A 63 -0.22 -22.82 -12.44
N GLU A 64 1.02 -23.21 -12.15
CA GLU A 64 1.34 -24.34 -11.28
C GLU A 64 0.93 -24.06 -9.84
N ILE A 65 1.20 -22.85 -9.33
CA ILE A 65 0.75 -22.41 -8.01
C ILE A 65 -0.78 -22.54 -7.91
N TRP A 66 -1.51 -22.01 -8.90
CA TRP A 66 -2.97 -22.09 -8.94
C TRP A 66 -3.48 -23.54 -8.96
N LEU A 67 -2.90 -24.38 -9.82
CA LEU A 67 -3.28 -25.79 -9.93
C LEU A 67 -3.04 -26.53 -8.62
N ARG A 68 -1.92 -26.24 -7.95
CA ARG A 68 -1.51 -26.92 -6.72
C ARG A 68 -2.36 -26.53 -5.53
N VAL A 69 -2.70 -25.25 -5.39
CA VAL A 69 -3.69 -24.77 -4.41
C VAL A 69 -5.06 -25.42 -4.65
N GLN A 70 -5.48 -25.56 -5.91
CA GLN A 70 -6.73 -26.24 -6.25
C GLN A 70 -6.72 -27.74 -5.88
N GLN A 71 -5.58 -28.43 -6.01
CA GLN A 71 -5.42 -29.83 -5.59
C GLN A 71 -5.47 -29.98 -4.07
N MET A 72 -4.78 -29.08 -3.35
CA MET A 72 -4.79 -29.05 -1.89
C MET A 72 -6.20 -28.85 -1.33
N MET A 73 -7.00 -27.95 -1.93
CA MET A 73 -8.41 -27.75 -1.56
C MET A 73 -9.29 -28.97 -1.83
N LYS A 74 -8.91 -29.83 -2.78
CA LYS A 74 -9.65 -31.05 -3.12
C LYS A 74 -9.22 -32.26 -2.29
N GLY A 75 -8.19 -32.13 -1.44
CA GLY A 75 -7.73 -33.18 -0.53
C GLY A 75 -7.16 -34.44 -1.21
N SER A 76 -6.77 -34.34 -2.49
CA SER A 76 -6.19 -35.45 -3.26
C SER A 76 -4.70 -35.20 -3.46
N TYR A 77 -3.87 -35.92 -2.70
CA TYR A 77 -2.42 -35.94 -2.84
C TYR A 77 -2.00 -36.99 -3.87
#